data_AF-A0A9Y2IJV2-F1
#
_entry.id   AF-A0A9Y2IJV2-F1
#
_cell.length_a   1.000
_cell.length_b   1.000
_cell.length_c   1.000
_cell.angle_alpha   90.00
_cell.angle_beta   90.00
_cell.angle_gamma   90.00
#
_symmetry.space_group_name_H-M   'P 1'
#
loop_
_entity.id
_entity.type
_entity.pdbx_description
1 polymer ?
#
loop_
_entity_poly.entity_id
_entity_poly.type
_entity_poly.pdbx_seq_one_letter_code
_entity_poly.pdbx_strand_id
1 'polypeptide(L)'
;MDVLVFSGAFLVEQYDLIPLIRKKAEEGVVFRILVGDETSETVKQRAIDEGTPGGLEGRIQLMRRYLADIVGLPGVEVRTHSTILYNSIYRFDDELLANGHAHGALAGQSPVLHLRRTPDGQMWGHYMNSFELVWKNANPETDA
;
A
#
# COMPACT_ATOMS: atom_id res chain seq x y z
N MET A 1 10.21 3.29 4.35
CA MET A 1 8.75 3.21 4.54
C MET A 1 8.21 2.18 3.58
N ASP A 2 7.36 1.28 4.08
CA ASP A 2 6.73 0.24 3.27
C ASP A 2 5.21 0.43 3.30
N VAL A 3 4.55 0.34 2.15
CA VAL A 3 3.09 0.53 2.02
C VAL A 3 2.52 -0.61 1.19
N LEU A 4 1.45 -1.25 1.68
CA LEU A 4 0.66 -2.25 0.98
C LEU A 4 -0.82 -1.92 1.09
N VAL A 5 -1.44 -1.61 -0.03
CA VAL A 5 -2.84 -1.16 -0.13
C VAL A 5 -3.44 -1.61 -1.45
N PHE A 6 -4.77 -1.59 -1.56
CA PHE A 6 -5.38 -1.53 -2.88
C PHE A 6 -5.17 -0.14 -3.51
N SER A 7 -5.81 0.92 -3.00
CA SER A 7 -5.64 2.27 -3.58
C SER A 7 -4.73 3.21 -2.78
N GLY A 8 -4.97 3.41 -1.47
CA GLY A 8 -4.16 4.32 -0.64
C GLY A 8 -4.18 5.81 -1.03
N ALA A 9 -5.08 6.25 -1.92
CA ALA A 9 -5.12 7.61 -2.48
C ALA A 9 -5.14 8.73 -1.41
N PHE A 10 -5.74 8.49 -0.24
CA PHE A 10 -5.77 9.45 0.87
C PHE A 10 -4.38 9.90 1.32
N LEU A 11 -3.34 9.07 1.16
CA LEU A 11 -1.96 9.44 1.51
C LEU A 11 -1.48 10.63 0.68
N VAL A 12 -1.86 10.67 -0.61
CA VAL A 12 -1.51 11.80 -1.48
C VAL A 12 -2.46 12.95 -1.24
N GLU A 13 -3.77 12.69 -1.22
CA GLU A 13 -4.81 13.72 -1.20
C GLU A 13 -4.89 14.49 0.13
N GLN A 14 -4.53 13.86 1.26
CA GLN A 14 -4.66 14.46 2.59
C GLN A 14 -3.32 14.75 3.27
N TYR A 15 -2.25 14.06 2.86
CA TYR A 15 -0.96 14.11 3.54
C TYR A 15 0.22 14.49 2.62
N ASP A 16 -0.04 14.91 1.39
CA ASP A 16 0.98 15.37 0.43
C ASP A 16 2.15 14.38 0.30
N LEU A 17 1.84 13.08 0.19
CA LEU A 17 2.85 12.02 0.24
C LEU A 17 3.93 12.17 -0.86
N ILE A 18 3.58 12.65 -2.06
CA ILE A 18 4.50 12.74 -3.19
C ILE A 18 5.67 13.72 -2.90
N PRO A 19 5.44 14.99 -2.54
CA PRO A 19 6.51 15.88 -2.08
C PRO A 19 7.32 15.32 -0.91
N LEU A 20 6.67 14.66 0.06
CA LEU A 20 7.34 14.07 1.22
C LEU A 20 8.33 12.99 0.80
N ILE A 21 7.91 12.06 -0.08
CA ILE A 21 8.78 10.99 -0.58
C ILE A 21 9.98 11.57 -1.32
N ARG A 22 9.78 12.54 -2.21
CA ARG A 22 10.87 13.16 -2.98
C ARG A 22 11.96 13.70 -2.05
N LYS A 23 11.57 14.50 -1.07
CA LYS A 23 12.49 15.06 -0.07
C LYS A 23 13.21 13.97 0.72
N LYS A 24 12.48 12.96 1.19
CA LYS A 24 13.05 11.90 2.03
C LYS A 24 13.93 10.91 1.27
N ALA A 25 13.64 10.68 -0.02
CA ALA A 25 14.49 9.87 -0.89
C ALA A 25 15.85 10.54 -1.12
N GLU A 26 15.88 11.88 -1.28
CA GLU A 26 17.14 12.65 -1.32
C GLU A 26 17.95 12.54 -0.02
N GLU A 27 17.27 12.38 1.12
CA GLU A 27 17.88 12.11 2.43
C GLU A 27 18.29 10.62 2.61
N GLY A 28 18.11 9.77 1.59
CA GLY A 28 18.49 8.36 1.58
C GLY A 28 17.45 7.39 2.15
N VAL A 29 16.22 7.84 2.41
CA VAL A 29 15.14 6.96 2.88
C VAL A 29 14.64 6.07 1.74
N VAL A 30 14.50 4.77 2.01
CA VAL A 30 13.97 3.80 1.06
C VAL A 30 12.44 3.71 1.17
N PHE A 31 11.77 3.68 0.03
CA PHE A 31 10.33 3.56 -0.11
C PHE A 31 9.95 2.34 -0.95
N ARG A 32 9.05 1.51 -0.43
CA ARG A 32 8.47 0.36 -1.13
C ARG A 32 6.96 0.47 -1.11
N ILE A 33 6.34 0.67 -2.26
CA ILE A 33 4.91 0.95 -2.35
C ILE A 33 4.23 -0.11 -3.23
N LEU A 34 3.26 -0.81 -2.65
CA LEU A 34 2.41 -1.79 -3.31
C LEU A 34 1.00 -1.21 -3.41
N VAL A 35 0.51 -1.08 -4.65
CA VAL A 35 -0.88 -0.75 -4.96
C VAL A 35 -1.53 -1.90 -5.71
N GLY A 36 -2.86 -1.98 -5.67
CA GLY A 36 -3.61 -2.99 -6.41
C GLY A 36 -3.43 -2.85 -7.93
N ASP A 37 -3.60 -3.94 -8.65
CA ASP A 37 -3.81 -3.95 -10.09
C ASP A 37 -5.31 -3.76 -10.37
N GLU A 38 -5.68 -2.60 -10.93
CA GLU A 38 -7.08 -2.25 -11.20
C GLU A 38 -7.77 -3.19 -12.18
N THR A 39 -6.99 -3.93 -12.99
CA THR A 39 -7.52 -4.85 -13.99
C THR A 39 -7.79 -6.24 -13.43
N SER A 40 -7.27 -6.53 -12.24
CA SER A 40 -7.34 -7.86 -11.63
C SER A 40 -8.74 -8.22 -11.12
N GLU A 41 -9.10 -9.50 -11.27
CA GLU A 41 -10.38 -10.01 -10.77
C GLU A 41 -10.49 -9.91 -9.24
N THR A 42 -9.38 -10.02 -8.52
CA THR A 42 -9.34 -9.83 -7.07
C THR A 42 -9.78 -8.43 -6.66
N VAL A 43 -9.28 -7.40 -7.35
CA VAL A 43 -9.65 -6.01 -7.07
C VAL A 43 -11.12 -5.77 -7.40
N LYS A 44 -11.58 -6.25 -8.56
CA LYS A 44 -12.99 -6.14 -8.96
C LYS A 44 -13.91 -6.82 -7.95
N GLN A 45 -13.55 -8.02 -7.50
CA GLN A 45 -14.33 -8.74 -6.48
C GLN A 45 -14.37 -7.96 -5.17
N ARG A 46 -13.23 -7.43 -4.72
CA ARG A 46 -13.19 -6.58 -3.52
C ARG A 46 -14.07 -5.35 -3.68
N ALA A 47 -14.06 -4.72 -4.84
CA ALA A 47 -14.89 -3.56 -5.14
C ALA A 47 -16.38 -3.91 -5.06
N ILE A 48 -16.78 -5.10 -5.53
CA ILE A 48 -18.15 -5.62 -5.38
C ILE A 48 -18.49 -5.83 -3.90
N ASP A 49 -17.62 -6.48 -3.14
CA ASP A 49 -17.83 -6.79 -1.72
C ASP A 49 -17.98 -5.53 -0.85
N GLU A 50 -17.29 -4.44 -1.22
CA GLU A 50 -17.39 -3.13 -0.56
C GLU A 50 -18.51 -2.23 -1.11
N GLY A 51 -19.23 -2.66 -2.15
CA GLY A 51 -20.26 -1.84 -2.80
C GLY A 51 -19.70 -0.66 -3.59
N THR A 52 -18.46 -0.74 -4.07
CA THR A 52 -17.77 0.30 -4.86
C THR A 52 -17.27 -0.17 -6.24
N PRO A 53 -18.00 -0.98 -7.02
CA PRO A 53 -17.54 -1.44 -8.34
C PRO A 53 -17.25 -0.25 -9.26
N GLY A 54 -16.10 -0.27 -9.94
CA GLY A 54 -15.56 0.83 -10.74
C GLY A 54 -14.92 1.96 -9.92
N GLY A 55 -15.34 2.14 -8.66
CA GLY A 55 -14.82 3.16 -7.76
C GLY A 55 -13.49 2.80 -7.12
N LEU A 56 -13.25 1.54 -6.77
CA LEU A 56 -11.94 1.10 -6.23
C LEU A 56 -10.88 1.10 -7.34
N GLU A 57 -11.22 0.57 -8.50
CA GLU A 57 -10.42 0.51 -9.71
C GLU A 57 -10.00 1.92 -10.15
N GLY A 58 -10.94 2.85 -10.22
CA GLY A 58 -10.65 4.25 -10.54
C GLY A 58 -9.70 4.92 -9.52
N ARG A 59 -9.86 4.63 -8.23
CA ARG A 59 -8.94 5.13 -7.18
C ARG A 59 -7.54 4.52 -7.28
N ILE A 60 -7.43 3.27 -7.70
CA ILE A 60 -6.14 2.62 -8.00
C ILE A 60 -5.48 3.33 -9.18
N GLN A 61 -6.19 3.51 -10.30
CA GLN A 61 -5.67 4.23 -11.47
C GLN A 61 -5.20 5.64 -11.11
N LEU A 62 -5.96 6.34 -10.28
CA LEU A 62 -5.59 7.68 -9.80
C LEU A 62 -4.31 7.63 -8.94
N MET A 63 -4.22 6.70 -7.99
CA MET A 63 -3.01 6.55 -7.17
C MET A 63 -1.79 6.23 -8.03
N ARG A 64 -1.92 5.32 -9.01
CA ARG A 64 -0.83 4.98 -9.94
C ARG A 64 -0.33 6.21 -10.71
N ARG A 65 -1.23 7.10 -11.14
CA ARG A 65 -0.85 8.38 -11.76
C ARG A 65 -0.10 9.31 -10.81
N TYR A 66 -0.51 9.40 -9.54
CA TYR A 66 0.25 10.18 -8.54
C TYR A 66 1.64 9.59 -8.30
N LEU A 67 1.75 8.26 -8.23
CA LEU A 67 3.01 7.58 -8.00
C LEU A 67 3.96 7.67 -9.19
N ALA A 68 3.47 7.84 -10.41
CA ALA A 68 4.30 8.01 -11.61
C ALA A 68 5.33 9.16 -11.48
N ASP A 69 5.02 10.21 -10.70
CA ASP A 69 5.94 11.35 -10.46
C ASP A 69 7.17 10.99 -9.61
N ILE A 70 7.17 9.81 -8.96
CA ILE A 70 8.24 9.33 -8.08
C ILE A 70 8.81 7.97 -8.46
N VAL A 71 8.23 7.29 -9.47
CA VAL A 71 8.88 6.12 -10.08
C VAL A 71 10.24 6.57 -10.66
N GLY A 72 11.25 5.71 -10.52
CA GLY A 72 12.62 6.01 -10.97
C GLY A 72 13.46 6.85 -10.00
N LEU A 73 12.87 7.44 -8.94
CA LEU A 73 13.67 8.12 -7.92
C LEU A 73 14.57 7.11 -7.17
N PRO A 74 15.84 7.47 -6.87
CA PRO A 74 16.72 6.61 -6.09
C PRO A 74 16.09 6.21 -4.75
N GLY A 75 16.05 4.91 -4.47
CA GLY A 75 15.49 4.38 -3.24
C GLY A 75 13.96 4.30 -3.21
N VAL A 76 13.25 4.64 -4.29
CA VAL A 76 11.80 4.48 -4.42
C VAL A 76 11.48 3.35 -5.39
N GLU A 77 10.71 2.37 -4.93
CA GLU A 77 10.22 1.29 -5.79
C GLU A 77 8.70 1.13 -5.61
N VAL A 78 7.99 1.17 -6.73
CA VAL A 78 6.53 1.03 -6.78
C VAL A 78 6.19 -0.23 -7.55
N ARG A 79 5.23 -1.00 -7.03
CA ARG A 79 4.77 -2.26 -7.65
C ARG A 79 3.24 -2.36 -7.60
N THR A 80 2.67 -3.08 -8.56
CA THR A 80 1.26 -3.48 -8.60
C THR A 80 1.07 -4.93 -8.18
N HIS A 81 -0.05 -5.25 -7.53
CA HIS A 81 -0.35 -6.62 -7.13
C HIS A 81 -1.82 -7.00 -7.34
N SER A 82 -2.05 -8.29 -7.62
CA SER A 82 -3.39 -8.90 -7.69
C SER A 82 -3.74 -9.72 -6.44
N THR A 83 -2.93 -9.62 -5.37
CA THR A 83 -3.10 -10.40 -4.13
C THR A 83 -4.38 -10.04 -3.37
N ILE A 84 -5.07 -11.06 -2.84
CA ILE A 84 -6.19 -10.87 -1.91
C ILE A 84 -5.65 -10.33 -0.59
N LEU A 85 -6.14 -9.17 -0.16
CA LEU A 85 -5.69 -8.52 1.07
C LEU A 85 -6.71 -8.64 2.21
N TYR A 86 -6.28 -9.23 3.32
CA TYR A 86 -6.99 -9.22 4.60
C TYR A 86 -6.71 -7.96 5.43
N ASN A 87 -5.64 -7.25 5.11
CA ASN A 87 -5.26 -6.00 5.72
C ASN A 87 -4.42 -5.15 4.76
N SER A 88 -4.44 -3.84 4.97
CA SER A 88 -3.43 -2.93 4.43
C SER A 88 -2.32 -2.72 5.47
N ILE A 89 -1.09 -2.52 5.02
CA ILE A 89 0.09 -2.35 5.88
C ILE A 89 0.77 -1.02 5.57
N TYR A 90 1.11 -0.28 6.62
CA TYR A 90 1.97 0.90 6.55
C TYR A 90 3.07 0.76 7.59
N ARG A 91 4.33 0.69 7.16
CA ARG A 91 5.47 0.52 8.05
C ARG A 91 6.45 1.69 7.95
N PHE A 92 6.82 2.20 9.11
CA PHE A 92 7.78 3.27 9.33
C PHE A 92 8.80 2.77 10.34
N ASP A 93 10.01 2.44 9.90
CA ASP A 93 11.08 1.95 10.78
C ASP A 93 10.64 0.74 11.64
N ASP A 94 10.54 0.88 12.95
CA ASP A 94 10.10 -0.21 13.82
C ASP A 94 8.59 -0.16 14.15
N GLU A 95 7.85 0.75 13.53
CA GLU A 95 6.41 0.96 13.71
C GLU A 95 5.63 0.45 12.50
N LEU A 96 4.55 -0.28 12.74
CA LEU A 96 3.68 -0.85 11.71
C LEU A 96 2.22 -0.61 12.06
N LEU A 97 1.47 -0.09 11.10
CA LEU A 97 0.02 0.04 11.15
C LEU A 97 -0.59 -1.04 10.25
N ALA A 98 -1.35 -1.96 10.85
CA ALA A 98 -2.11 -2.98 10.13
C ALA A 98 -3.59 -2.61 10.17
N ASN A 99 -4.14 -2.23 9.02
CA ASN A 99 -5.56 -1.93 8.88
C ASN A 99 -6.30 -3.18 8.41
N GLY A 100 -6.95 -3.89 9.33
CA GLY A 100 -7.72 -5.08 9.00
C GLY A 100 -8.94 -4.71 8.16
N HIS A 101 -9.23 -5.48 7.12
CA HIS A 101 -10.37 -5.21 6.24
C HIS A 101 -11.63 -5.87 6.80
N ALA A 102 -12.49 -5.10 7.48
CA ALA A 102 -13.77 -5.60 7.96
C ALA A 102 -14.71 -5.85 6.77
N HIS A 103 -15.29 -7.05 6.71
CA HIS A 103 -16.13 -7.47 5.58
C HIS A 103 -17.32 -6.51 5.39
N GLY A 104 -17.54 -6.06 4.16
CA GLY A 104 -18.59 -5.12 3.77
C GLY A 104 -18.36 -3.66 4.19
N ALA A 105 -17.27 -3.35 4.90
CA ALA A 105 -16.91 -1.99 5.26
C ALA A 105 -15.85 -1.42 4.31
N LEU A 106 -15.88 -0.10 4.11
CA LEU A 106 -14.78 0.59 3.44
C LEU A 106 -13.53 0.53 4.32
N ALA A 107 -12.34 0.47 3.71
CA ALA A 107 -11.08 0.41 4.45
C ALA A 107 -10.94 1.49 5.54
N GLY A 108 -11.34 2.74 5.23
CA GLY A 108 -11.28 3.87 6.16
C GLY A 108 -12.23 3.78 7.37
N GLN A 109 -13.19 2.85 7.37
CA GLN A 109 -14.09 2.58 8.50
C GLN A 109 -13.55 1.45 9.40
N SER A 110 -12.55 0.71 8.92
CA SER A 110 -12.04 -0.45 9.64
C SER A 110 -10.99 -0.05 10.68
N PRO A 111 -10.86 -0.80 11.80
CA PRO A 111 -9.89 -0.49 12.84
C PRO A 111 -8.45 -0.67 12.35
N VAL A 112 -7.52 0.02 13.02
CA VAL A 112 -6.09 -0.07 12.77
C VAL A 112 -5.41 -0.59 14.03
N LEU A 113 -4.59 -1.63 13.87
CA LEU A 113 -3.67 -2.09 14.90
C LEU A 113 -2.33 -1.41 14.72
N HIS A 114 -1.83 -0.81 15.79
CA HIS A 114 -0.47 -0.28 15.86
C HIS A 114 0.45 -1.29 16.53
N LEU A 115 1.44 -1.77 15.78
CA LEU A 115 2.39 -2.79 16.19
C LEU A 115 3.80 -2.21 16.16
N ARG A 116 4.52 -2.38 17.27
CA ARG A 116 5.93 -2.01 17.38
C ARG A 116 6.81 -3.24 17.36
N ARG A 117 7.94 -3.18 16.66
CA ARG A 117 8.97 -4.22 16.70
C ARG A 117 9.57 -4.28 18.09
N THR A 118 9.59 -5.48 18.67
CA THR A 118 10.23 -5.74 19.96
C THR A 118 11.06 -7.01 19.85
N PRO A 119 12.13 -7.18 20.63
CA PRO A 119 13.04 -8.34 20.52
C PRO A 119 12.32 -9.69 20.57
N ASP A 120 11.33 -9.83 21.46
CA ASP A 120 10.59 -11.08 21.66
C ASP A 120 9.20 -11.09 20.99
N GLY A 121 8.82 -10.00 20.32
CA GLY A 121 7.51 -9.83 19.72
C GLY A 121 7.43 -10.41 18.30
N GLN A 122 6.46 -11.30 18.08
CA GLN A 122 6.35 -12.01 16.80
C GLN A 122 5.40 -11.34 15.79
N MET A 123 4.43 -10.52 16.26
CA MET A 123 3.37 -9.98 15.39
C MET A 123 3.92 -9.06 14.30
N TRP A 124 4.81 -8.13 14.65
CA TRP A 124 5.42 -7.21 13.67
C TRP A 124 6.13 -7.99 12.56
N GLY A 125 6.96 -8.97 12.93
CA GLY A 125 7.69 -9.81 11.98
C GLY A 125 6.75 -10.65 11.12
N HIS A 126 5.64 -11.13 11.68
CA HIS A 126 4.63 -11.88 10.95
C HIS A 126 3.97 -11.05 9.84
N TYR A 127 3.54 -9.81 10.15
CA TYR A 127 2.98 -8.90 9.14
C TYR A 127 4.01 -8.49 8.10
N MET A 128 5.27 -8.24 8.51
CA MET A 128 6.33 -7.94 7.54
C MET A 128 6.65 -9.13 6.62
N ASN A 129 6.62 -10.37 7.11
CA ASN A 129 6.76 -11.55 6.25
C ASN A 129 5.62 -11.61 5.22
N SER A 130 4.38 -11.27 5.61
CA SER A 130 3.27 -11.14 4.67
C SER A 130 3.53 -10.06 3.63
N PHE A 131 4.04 -8.90 4.02
CA PHE A 131 4.43 -7.83 3.08
C PHE A 131 5.46 -8.34 2.05
N GLU A 132 6.53 -9.00 2.50
CA GLU A 132 7.59 -9.51 1.62
C GLU A 132 7.07 -10.55 0.61
N LEU A 133 6.09 -11.37 1.01
CA LEU A 133 5.45 -12.32 0.10
C LEU A 133 4.65 -11.62 -1.01
N VAL A 134 3.95 -10.53 -0.70
CA VAL A 134 3.27 -9.74 -1.73
C VAL A 134 4.30 -9.05 -2.61
N TRP A 135 5.30 -8.41 -2.00
CA TRP A 135 6.38 -7.70 -2.69
C TRP A 135 7.07 -8.56 -3.75
N LYS A 136 7.44 -9.79 -3.38
CA LYS A 136 8.13 -10.74 -4.26
C LYS A 136 7.33 -11.12 -5.50
N ASN A 137 6.01 -11.17 -5.39
CA ASN A 137 5.11 -11.60 -6.47
C ASN A 137 4.47 -10.42 -7.23
N ALA A 138 4.72 -9.19 -6.79
CA ALA A 138 4.18 -7.99 -7.40
C ALA A 138 4.98 -7.57 -8.64
N ASN A 139 4.31 -6.91 -9.58
CA ASN A 139 4.90 -6.43 -10.82
C ASN A 139 5.45 -5.02 -10.62
N PRO A 140 6.70 -4.72 -11.01
CA PRO A 140 7.21 -3.36 -10.93
C PRO A 140 6.42 -2.41 -11.83
N GLU A 141 6.12 -1.22 -11.32
CA GLU A 141 5.77 -0.10 -12.17
C GLU A 141 7.03 0.38 -12.89
N THR A 142 6.90 0.67 -14.17
CA THR A 142 7.96 1.28 -14.96
C THR A 142 7.61 2.74 -15.22
N ASP A 143 8.64 3.57 -15.42
CA ASP A 143 8.45 4.92 -15.95
C ASP A 143 7.63 4.82 -17.26
N ALA A 144 6.63 5.68 -17.39
CA ALA A 144 5.76 5.76 -18.58
C ALA A 144 6.48 6.38 -19.78
#